data_AF-A0A6B2S5P2-F1
#
_entry.id   AF-A0A6B2S5P2-F1
#
_cell.length_a   1.000
_cell.length_b   1.000
_cell.length_c   1.000
_cell.angle_alpha   90.00
_cell.angle_beta   90.00
_cell.angle_gamma   90.00
#
_symmetry.space_group_name_H-M   'P 1'
#
loop_
_entity.id
_entity.type
_entity.pdbx_description
1 polymer ?
#
loop_
_entity_poly.entity_id
_entity_poly.type
_entity_poly.pdbx_seq_one_letter_code
_entity_poly.pdbx_strand_id
1 'polypeptide(L)'
;LEYERFEARDGAAVLEALVRAAADGAARRAEPRTRDLVHRAGLLLVRTPDGAAALDRLLAELSTRSPVFAGQLADWLARAPQEWAVIVGPQTRLAAGEPAAPMPMHAASAGHGSLRPA
;
A
#
# COMPACT_ATOMS: atom_id res chain seq x y z
N LEU A 1 -10.41 -5.99 28.89
CA LEU A 1 -11.23 -6.49 27.76
C LEU A 1 -11.95 -5.38 26.97
N GLU A 2 -12.87 -4.59 27.54
CA GLU A 2 -13.50 -3.49 26.78
C GLU A 2 -12.60 -2.25 26.65
N TYR A 3 -11.86 -1.91 27.71
CA TYR A 3 -10.89 -0.81 27.73
C TYR A 3 -9.78 -0.98 26.68
N GLU A 4 -9.18 -2.18 26.58
CA GLU A 4 -8.14 -2.49 25.58
C GLU A 4 -8.66 -2.41 24.14
N ARG A 5 -9.95 -2.69 23.92
CA ARG A 5 -10.57 -2.59 22.59
C ARG A 5 -10.85 -1.12 22.21
N PHE A 6 -11.12 -0.28 23.21
CA PHE A 6 -11.29 1.17 23.02
C PHE A 6 -9.93 1.82 22.71
N GLU A 7 -8.89 1.52 23.50
CA GLU A 7 -7.53 1.99 23.23
C GLU A 7 -6.99 1.53 21.88
N ALA A 8 -7.28 0.30 21.45
CA ALA A 8 -6.87 -0.19 20.14
C ALA A 8 -7.56 0.58 18.98
N ARG A 9 -8.85 0.93 19.13
CA ARG A 9 -9.60 1.70 18.13
C ARG A 9 -9.16 3.16 18.08
N ASP A 10 -8.98 3.79 19.24
CA ASP A 10 -8.48 5.16 19.34
C ASP A 10 -7.05 5.26 18.80
N GLY A 11 -6.21 4.27 19.12
CA GLY A 11 -4.86 4.16 18.58
C GLY A 11 -4.84 4.07 17.06
N ALA A 12 -5.69 3.23 16.46
CA ALA A 12 -5.83 3.13 15.00
C ALA A 12 -6.29 4.46 14.38
N ALA A 13 -7.31 5.10 14.96
CA ALA A 13 -7.84 6.37 14.47
C ALA A 13 -6.78 7.50 14.52
N VAL A 14 -5.97 7.56 15.59
CA VAL A 14 -4.86 8.52 15.70
C VAL A 14 -3.80 8.28 14.62
N LEU A 15 -3.46 7.02 14.34
CA LEU A 15 -2.50 6.67 13.30
C LEU A 15 -3.04 7.00 11.89
N GLU A 16 -4.31 6.72 11.62
CA GLU A 16 -4.96 7.12 10.36
C GLU A 16 -4.99 8.65 10.18
N ALA A 17 -5.29 9.40 11.26
CA ALA A 17 -5.23 10.85 11.26
C ALA A 17 -3.82 11.37 10.97
N LEU A 18 -2.78 10.73 11.53
CA LEU A 18 -1.38 11.08 11.27
C LEU A 18 -1.00 10.85 9.81
N VAL A 19 -1.39 9.71 9.21
CA VAL A 19 -1.16 9.43 7.79
C VAL A 19 -1.86 10.47 6.90
N ARG A 20 -3.12 10.79 7.21
CA ARG A 20 -3.88 11.83 6.50
C ARG A 20 -3.21 13.19 6.58
N ALA A 21 -2.80 13.62 7.77
CA ALA A 21 -2.11 14.89 7.97
C ALA A 21 -0.73 14.94 7.27
N ALA A 22 -0.02 13.81 7.19
CA ALA A 22 1.23 13.72 6.44
C ALA A 22 0.98 13.91 4.93
N ALA A 23 -0.01 13.22 4.38
CA ALA A 23 -0.37 13.30 2.97
C ALA A 23 -0.95 14.68 2.57
N ASP A 24 -1.85 15.26 3.38
CA ASP A 24 -2.41 16.60 3.14
C ASP A 24 -1.30 17.67 3.22
N GLY A 25 -0.27 17.45 4.05
CA GLY A 25 0.90 18.30 4.18
C GLY A 25 2.03 18.03 3.17
N ALA A 26 1.88 17.05 2.28
CA ALA A 26 2.99 16.52 1.48
C ALA A 26 3.60 17.53 0.51
N ALA A 27 2.83 18.53 0.05
CA ALA A 27 3.35 19.60 -0.80
C ALA A 27 4.17 20.67 -0.04
N ARG A 28 4.00 20.74 1.29
CA ARG A 28 4.63 21.76 2.16
C ARG A 28 5.73 21.19 3.05
N ARG A 29 5.81 19.87 3.18
CA ARG A 29 6.76 19.14 4.01
C ARG A 29 7.83 18.52 3.12
N ALA A 30 9.06 18.45 3.62
CA ALA A 30 10.11 17.68 2.96
C ALA A 30 9.68 16.22 2.81
N GLU A 31 9.84 15.68 1.60
CA GLU A 31 9.48 14.31 1.23
C GLU A 31 9.96 13.25 2.23
N PRO A 32 11.24 13.25 2.68
CA PRO A 32 11.72 12.23 3.62
C PRO A 32 10.98 12.21 4.96
N ARG A 33 10.49 13.38 5.40
CA ARG A 33 9.70 13.48 6.64
C ARG A 33 8.26 13.02 6.44
N THR A 34 7.71 13.21 5.25
CA THR A 34 6.40 12.62 4.87
C THR A 34 6.53 11.11 4.82
N ARG A 35 7.56 10.59 4.15
CA ARG A 35 7.88 9.16 4.02
C ARG A 35 7.98 8.48 5.39
N ASP A 36 8.84 9.01 6.28
CA ASP A 36 9.08 8.41 7.60
C ASP A 36 7.81 8.34 8.46
N LEU A 37 6.97 9.39 8.44
CA LEU A 37 5.71 9.38 9.18
C LEU A 37 4.71 8.35 8.64
N VAL A 38 4.54 8.30 7.32
CA VAL A 38 3.63 7.34 6.69
C VAL A 38 4.10 5.91 6.94
N HIS A 39 5.40 5.66 6.81
CA HIS A 39 5.99 4.33 7.03
C HIS A 39 5.83 3.87 8.48
N ARG A 40 6.19 4.70 9.46
CA ARG A 40 6.06 4.36 10.89
C ARG A 40 4.62 4.15 11.31
N ALA A 41 3.70 5.04 10.88
CA ALA A 41 2.29 4.88 11.19
C ALA A 41 1.71 3.63 10.51
N GLY A 42 2.12 3.35 9.27
CA GLY A 42 1.73 2.16 8.53
C GLY A 42 2.18 0.88 9.24
N LEU A 43 3.44 0.80 9.68
CA LEU A 43 3.96 -0.34 10.44
C LEU A 43 3.20 -0.62 11.74
N LEU A 44 2.63 0.42 12.37
CA LEU A 44 1.79 0.27 13.55
C LEU A 44 0.40 -0.25 13.21
N LEU A 45 -0.21 0.26 12.13
CA LEU A 45 -1.55 -0.15 11.68
C LEU A 45 -1.59 -1.61 11.21
N VAL A 46 -0.57 -2.07 10.46
CA VAL A 46 -0.55 -3.45 9.93
C VAL A 46 -0.32 -4.55 10.96
N ARG A 47 -0.10 -4.19 12.24
CA ARG A 47 -0.06 -5.17 13.34
C ARG A 47 -1.38 -5.91 13.53
N THR A 48 -2.47 -5.39 12.94
CA THR A 48 -3.78 -6.03 12.92
C THR A 48 -4.28 -6.15 11.48
N PRO A 49 -5.03 -7.23 11.14
CA PRO A 49 -5.64 -7.35 9.81
C PRO A 49 -6.56 -6.18 9.45
N ASP A 50 -7.39 -5.73 10.40
CA ASP A 50 -8.29 -4.59 10.21
C ASP A 50 -7.52 -3.30 9.94
N GLY A 51 -6.43 -3.06 10.66
CA GLY A 51 -5.56 -1.90 10.44
C GLY A 51 -4.82 -1.96 9.11
N ALA A 52 -4.42 -3.14 8.62
CA ALA A 52 -3.85 -3.30 7.28
C ALA A 52 -4.88 -2.97 6.18
N ALA A 53 -6.11 -3.45 6.32
CA ALA A 53 -7.20 -3.13 5.38
C ALA A 53 -7.64 -1.66 5.46
N ALA A 54 -7.58 -1.03 6.63
CA ALA A 54 -7.82 0.40 6.79
C ALA A 54 -6.72 1.23 6.13
N LEU A 55 -5.45 0.87 6.35
CA LEU A 55 -4.30 1.54 5.75
C LEU A 55 -4.33 1.47 4.22
N ASP A 56 -4.62 0.30 3.63
CA ASP A 56 -4.67 0.14 2.16
C ASP A 56 -5.74 1.04 1.53
N ARG A 57 -6.94 1.09 2.13
CA ARG A 57 -8.01 1.99 1.67
C ARG A 57 -7.62 3.46 1.83
N LEU A 58 -7.01 3.83 2.95
CA LEU A 58 -6.60 5.20 3.24
C LEU A 58 -5.53 5.70 2.25
N LEU A 59 -4.49 4.90 2.00
CA LEU A 59 -3.43 5.28 1.06
C LEU A 59 -3.95 5.37 -0.38
N ALA A 60 -4.87 4.49 -0.78
CA ALA A 60 -5.52 4.56 -2.09
C ALA A 60 -6.38 5.83 -2.25
N GLU A 61 -7.17 6.17 -1.22
CA GLU A 61 -7.96 7.40 -1.19
C GLU A 61 -7.06 8.64 -1.28
N LEU A 62 -6.00 8.69 -0.46
CA LEU A 62 -5.07 9.83 -0.42
C LEU A 62 -4.33 10.04 -1.74
N SER A 63 -3.92 8.95 -2.40
CA SER A 63 -3.29 9.00 -3.72
C SER A 63 -4.24 9.55 -4.78
N THR A 64 -5.54 9.24 -4.67
CA THR A 64 -6.56 9.81 -5.57
C THR A 64 -6.79 11.30 -5.29
N ARG A 65 -6.77 11.72 -4.02
CA ARG A 65 -7.01 13.12 -3.62
C ARG A 65 -5.82 14.05 -3.85
N SER A 66 -4.59 13.53 -3.81
CA SER A 66 -3.36 14.33 -3.87
C SER A 66 -2.35 13.75 -4.86
N PRO A 67 -2.22 14.33 -6.07
CA PRO A 67 -1.24 13.90 -7.06
C PRO A 67 0.22 14.00 -6.56
N VAL A 68 0.50 14.98 -5.71
CA VAL A 68 1.84 15.16 -5.09
C VAL A 68 2.16 14.01 -4.14
N PHE A 69 1.17 13.56 -3.38
CA PHE A 69 1.35 12.39 -2.51
C PHE A 69 1.44 11.10 -3.33
N ALA A 70 0.60 10.95 -4.36
CA ALA A 70 0.63 9.79 -5.25
C ALA A 70 2.01 9.62 -5.92
N GLY A 71 2.58 10.71 -6.45
CA GLY A 71 3.92 10.69 -7.06
C GLY A 71 5.02 10.30 -6.06
N GLN A 72 4.97 10.85 -4.84
CA GLN A 72 5.92 10.45 -3.78
C GLN A 72 5.76 8.97 -3.40
N LEU A 73 4.52 8.50 -3.24
CA LEU A 73 4.25 7.10 -2.90
C LEU A 73 4.72 6.14 -3.99
N ALA A 74 4.49 6.47 -5.26
CA ALA A 74 5.01 5.72 -6.40
C ALA A 74 6.54 5.67 -6.40
N ASP A 75 7.21 6.80 -6.16
CA ASP A 75 8.67 6.87 -6.05
C ASP A 75 9.20 6.03 -4.87
N TRP A 76 8.50 6.02 -3.74
CA TRP A 76 8.89 5.21 -2.58
C TRP A 76 8.81 3.71 -2.86
N LEU A 77 7.72 3.28 -3.51
CA LEU A 77 7.50 1.91 -3.94
C LEU A 77 8.57 1.47 -4.95
N ALA A 78 8.89 2.33 -5.91
CA ALA A 78 9.92 2.03 -6.91
C ALA A 78 11.33 1.93 -6.32
N ARG A 79 11.67 2.80 -5.36
CA ARG A 79 13.03 2.85 -4.78
C ARG A 79 13.29 1.79 -3.72
N ALA A 80 12.26 1.36 -2.99
CA ALA A 80 12.40 0.44 -1.86
C ALA A 80 11.22 -0.54 -1.76
N PRO A 81 10.95 -1.36 -2.80
CA PRO A 81 9.74 -2.18 -2.84
C PRO A 81 9.63 -3.15 -1.66
N GLN A 82 10.73 -3.69 -1.16
CA GLN A 82 10.75 -4.61 -0.02
C GLN A 82 10.38 -3.93 1.31
N GLU A 83 10.76 -2.66 1.48
CA GLU A 83 10.45 -1.87 2.67
C GLU A 83 8.94 -1.53 2.76
N TRP A 84 8.28 -1.42 1.61
CA TRP A 84 6.87 -1.05 1.50
C TRP A 84 5.94 -2.25 1.31
N ALA A 85 6.47 -3.43 0.92
CA ALA A 85 5.68 -4.64 0.69
C ALA A 85 4.89 -5.10 1.93
N VAL A 86 5.35 -4.76 3.13
CA VAL A 86 4.69 -5.12 4.40
C VAL A 86 3.54 -4.19 4.78
N ILE A 87 3.47 -2.99 4.18
CA ILE A 87 2.44 -1.97 4.50
C ILE A 87 1.52 -1.63 3.34
N VAL A 88 1.92 -1.88 2.09
CA VAL A 88 1.15 -1.50 0.89
C VAL A 88 0.38 -2.69 0.35
N GLY A 89 -0.95 -2.56 0.39
CA GLY A 89 -1.89 -3.50 -0.17
C GLY A 89 -2.21 -3.23 -1.66
N PRO A 90 -3.05 -4.08 -2.26
CA PRO A 90 -3.34 -4.02 -3.69
C PRO A 90 -4.05 -2.73 -4.11
N GLN A 91 -4.94 -2.16 -3.27
CA GLN A 91 -5.69 -0.95 -3.64
C GLN A 91 -4.76 0.25 -3.75
N THR A 92 -3.79 0.34 -2.83
CA THR A 92 -2.77 1.39 -2.85
C THR A 92 -1.89 1.32 -4.09
N ARG A 93 -1.44 0.12 -4.48
CA ARG A 93 -0.60 -0.05 -5.69
C ARG A 93 -1.31 0.43 -6.95
N LEU A 94 -2.59 0.07 -7.10
CA LEU A 94 -3.42 0.53 -8.20
C LEU A 94 -3.55 2.05 -8.22
N ALA A 95 -3.81 2.66 -7.06
CA ALA A 95 -3.98 4.12 -6.95
C ALA A 95 -2.68 4.91 -7.13
N ALA A 96 -1.53 4.35 -6.74
CA ALA A 96 -0.22 4.94 -6.96
C ALA A 96 0.25 4.83 -8.43
N GLY A 97 -0.48 4.10 -9.27
CA GLY A 97 -0.11 3.87 -10.66
C GLY A 97 1.09 2.91 -10.80
N GLU A 98 1.37 2.09 -9.78
CA GLU A 98 2.33 1.00 -9.92
C GLU A 98 1.71 -0.02 -10.89
N PRO A 99 2.38 -0.37 -12.00
CA PRO A 99 1.82 -1.32 -12.94
C PRO A 99 1.57 -2.64 -12.19
N ALA A 100 0.33 -3.14 -12.25
CA ALA A 100 0.00 -4.47 -11.79
C ALA A 100 1.05 -5.44 -12.37
N ALA A 101 1.69 -6.24 -11.50
CA ALA A 101 2.74 -7.16 -11.89
C ALA A 101 2.39 -7.83 -13.23
N PRO A 102 3.33 -7.92 -14.19
CA PRO A 102 3.02 -8.39 -15.53
C PRO A 102 2.30 -9.73 -15.42
N MET A 103 1.05 -9.74 -15.89
CA MET A 103 0.17 -10.89 -15.83
C MET A 103 0.94 -12.10 -16.36
N PRO A 104 1.10 -13.19 -15.58
CA PRO A 104 1.75 -14.38 -16.09
C PRO A 104 0.85 -14.94 -17.19
N MET A 105 1.20 -14.64 -18.43
CA MET A 105 0.60 -15.26 -19.59
C MET A 105 0.98 -16.73 -19.49
N HIS A 106 0.05 -17.56 -19.02
CA HIS A 106 0.20 -19.01 -19.09
C HIS A 106 0.37 -19.34 -20.58
N ALA A 107 1.62 -19.59 -20.99
CA ALA A 107 1.93 -20.10 -22.30
C ALA A 107 1.08 -21.35 -22.46
N ALA A 108 0.11 -21.29 -23.37
CA ALA A 108 -0.75 -22.41 -23.68
C ALA A 108 0.16 -23.62 -23.90
N SER A 109 -0.04 -24.67 -23.09
CA SER A 109 0.54 -25.97 -23.37
C SER A 109 -0.04 -26.42 -24.70
N ALA A 110 0.64 -26.06 -25.79
CA ALA A 110 0.39 -26.59 -27.12
C ALA A 110 0.77 -28.06 -27.06
N GLY A 111 -0.16 -28.88 -26.58
CA GLY A 111 -0.09 -30.32 -26.64
C GLY A 111 -0.08 -30.74 -28.10
N HIS A 112 1.11 -30.78 -28.70
CA HIS A 112 1.35 -31.63 -29.86
C HIS A 112 1.50 -33.07 -29.37
N GLY A 113 0.42 -33.57 -28.79
CA GLY A 113 0.22 -34.98 -28.53
C GLY A 113 -0.32 -35.66 -29.78
N SER A 114 0.58 -36.06 -30.66
CA SER A 114 0.51 -37.37 -31.32
C SER A 114 1.69 -37.50 -32.27
N LEU A 115 2.79 -37.99 -31.72
CA LEU A 115 3.70 -38.81 -32.47
C LEU A 115 3.13 -40.24 -32.54
N ARG A 116 3.03 -40.72 -33.78
CA ARG A 116 3.27 -42.12 -34.25
C ARG A 116 2.10 -43.12 -34.11
N PRO A 117 2.26 -44.35 -34.64
CA PRO A 117 2.68 -44.78 -35.99
C PRO A 117 1.80 -45.95 -36.52
N ALA A 118 1.98 -46.36 -37.79
CA ALA A 118 1.98 -47.73 -38.33
C ALA A 118 1.63 -47.72 -39.82
#